data_AF-A0A838K7V8-F1
#
_entry.id   AF-A0A838K7V8-F1
#
_cell.length_a   1.000
_cell.length_b   1.000
_cell.length_c   1.000
_cell.angle_alpha   90.00
_cell.angle_beta   90.00
_cell.angle_gamma   90.00
#
_symmetry.space_group_name_H-M   'P 1'
#
loop_
_entity.id
_entity.type
_entity.pdbx_description
1 polymer ?
#
loop_
_entity_poly.entity_id
_entity_poly.type
_entity_poly.pdbx_seq_one_letter_code
_entity_poly.pdbx_strand_id
1 'polypeptide(L)' 'MTQLTLAKALTHGLRKAMEADPKVLIMGEDVGKLGGVFRVTDGLQKDFGEDRVIDTPLA' A
#
# COMPACT_ATOMS: atom_id res chain seq x y z
N MET A 1 16.80 10.39 -12.91
CA MET A 1 15.91 9.30 -12.46
C MET A 1 16.40 8.82 -11.12
N THR A 2 15.53 8.72 -10.12
CA THR A 2 15.90 8.20 -8.80
C THR A 2 16.04 6.69 -8.86
N GLN A 3 17.13 6.15 -8.33
CA GLN A 3 17.29 4.69 -8.21
C GLN A 3 16.51 4.21 -6.99
N LEU A 4 15.57 3.28 -7.20
CA LEU A 4 14.73 2.71 -6.16
C LEU A 4 14.90 1.20 -6.12
N THR A 5 14.74 0.60 -4.94
CA THR A 5 14.51 -0.84 -4.85
C THR A 5 13.15 -1.17 -5.48
N LEU A 6 12.97 -2.42 -5.93
CA LEU A 6 11.69 -2.86 -6.50
C LEU A 6 10.52 -2.59 -5.54
N ALA A 7 10.70 -2.91 -4.25
CA ALA A 7 9.67 -2.66 -3.24
C ALA A 7 9.27 -1.18 -3.17
N LYS A 8 10.25 -0.26 -3.13
CA LYS A 8 9.96 1.18 -3.10
C LYS A 8 9.34 1.68 -4.41
N ALA A 9 9.74 1.14 -5.56
CA ALA A 9 9.12 1.46 -6.83
C ALA A 9 7.63 1.05 -6.86
N LEU A 10 7.31 -0.13 -6.33
CA LEU A 10 5.91 -0.59 -6.17
C LEU A 10 5.13 0.32 -5.21
N THR A 11 5.67 0.63 -4.03
CA THR A 11 5.03 1.56 -3.08
C THR A 11 4.73 2.91 -3.73
N HIS A 12 5.68 3.46 -4.50
CA HIS A 12 5.51 4.73 -5.20
C HIS A 12 4.40 4.65 -6.26
N GLY A 13 4.32 3.55 -7.01
CA GLY A 13 3.26 3.34 -8.01
C GLY A 13 1.87 3.24 -7.37
N LEU A 14 1.75 2.44 -6.31
CA LEU A 14 0.51 2.27 -5.54
C LEU A 14 0.04 3.60 -4.95
N ARG A 15 0.94 4.35 -4.30
CA ARG A 15 0.64 5.67 -3.75
C ARG A 15 0.09 6.61 -4.82
N LYS A 16 0.75 6.71 -5.98
CA LYS A 16 0.28 7.57 -7.07
C LYS A 16 -1.12 7.18 -7.56
N ALA A 17 -1.40 5.88 -7.65
CA ALA A 17 -2.74 5.42 -8.03
C ALA A 17 -3.80 5.81 -6.99
N MET A 18 -3.48 5.69 -5.70
CA MET A 18 -4.38 6.07 -4.60
C MET A 18 -4.60 7.58 -4.48
N GLU A 19 -3.59 8.39 -4.77
CA GLU A 19 -3.67 9.86 -4.84
C GLU A 19 -4.51 10.31 -6.04
N ALA A 20 -4.41 9.61 -7.17
CA ALA A 20 -5.09 9.97 -8.40
C ALA A 20 -6.59 9.63 -8.39
N ASP A 21 -6.98 8.53 -7.74
CA ASP A 21 -8.37 8.08 -7.70
C ASP A 21 -8.79 7.62 -6.28
N PRO A 22 -9.79 8.29 -5.66
CA PRO A 22 -10.30 7.89 -4.35
C PRO A 22 -10.98 6.51 -4.32
N LYS A 23 -11.25 5.88 -5.48
CA LYS A 23 -11.85 4.54 -5.58
C LYS A 23 -10.84 3.39 -5.49
N VAL A 24 -9.53 3.66 -5.60
CA VAL A 24 -8.50 2.61 -5.55
C VAL A 24 -8.36 2.08 -4.11
N LEU A 25 -8.55 0.78 -3.91
CA LEU A 25 -8.36 0.13 -2.60
C LEU A 25 -7.16 -0.83 -2.65
N ILE A 26 -6.52 -1.02 -1.50
CA ILE A 26 -5.53 -2.07 -1.28
C ILE A 26 -6.11 -3.02 -0.25
N MET A 27 -6.18 -4.31 -0.57
CA MET A 27 -6.70 -5.35 0.31
C MET A 27 -5.80 -6.58 0.26
N GLY A 28 -5.55 -7.19 1.41
CA GLY A 28 -4.76 -8.42 1.52
C GLY A 28 -4.35 -8.69 2.96
N GLU A 29 -3.70 -9.83 3.17
CA GLU A 29 -3.12 -10.15 4.47
C GLU A 29 -1.91 -9.26 4.77
N ASP A 30 -1.87 -8.70 5.97
CA ASP A 30 -0.80 -7.85 6.51
C ASP A 30 -0.47 -6.58 5.70
N VAL A 31 -1.29 -6.17 4.73
CA VAL A 31 -1.01 -5.01 3.87
C VAL A 31 -1.22 -3.66 4.57
N GLY A 32 -1.95 -3.62 5.68
CA GLY A 32 -2.30 -2.42 6.42
C GLY A 32 -1.17 -1.93 7.32
N LYS A 33 -1.33 -2.10 8.64
CA LYS A 33 -0.43 -1.51 9.63
C LYS A 33 1.01 -2.04 9.54
N LEU A 34 1.17 -3.32 9.15
CA LEU A 34 2.50 -3.91 8.93
C LEU A 34 3.17 -3.36 7.66
N GLY A 35 2.39 -2.99 6.64
CA GLY A 35 2.89 -2.57 5.33
C GLY A 35 3.28 -3.73 4.41
N GLY A 36 2.74 -4.92 4.67
CA GLY A 36 3.03 -6.18 3.99
C GLY A 36 4.33 -6.82 4.48
N VAL A 37 4.41 -8.15 4.36
CA VAL A 37 5.59 -8.93 4.77
C VAL A 37 6.88 -8.52 4.02
N PHE A 38 6.74 -7.97 2.82
CA PHE A 38 7.83 -7.40 2.01
C PHE A 38 7.94 -5.86 2.06
N ARG A 39 7.17 -5.19 2.92
CA ARG A 39 7.15 -3.73 3.07
C ARG A 39 6.75 -2.96 1.81
N VAL A 40 5.96 -3.57 0.93
CA VAL A 40 5.50 -2.94 -0.33
C VAL A 40 4.42 -1.87 -0.07
N THR A 41 3.60 -2.03 0.96
CA THR A 41 2.51 -1.10 1.29
C THR A 41 2.82 -0.25 2.52
N ASP A 42 4.09 -0.22 2.94
CA ASP A 42 4.58 0.53 4.09
C ASP A 42 4.16 2.01 4.05
N GLY A 43 3.52 2.46 5.14
CA GLY A 43 3.01 3.81 5.30
C GLY A 43 1.72 4.15 4.55
N LEU A 44 1.20 3.29 3.67
CA LEU A 44 -0.01 3.61 2.90
C LEU A 44 -1.25 3.71 3.79
N GLN A 45 -1.44 2.79 4.73
CA GLN A 45 -2.60 2.85 5.64
C GLN A 45 -2.58 4.11 6.52
N LYS A 46 -1.39 4.54 6.96
CA LYS A 46 -1.23 5.78 7.73
C LYS A 46 -1.71 7.01 6.94
N ASP A 47 -1.46 7.03 5.63
CA ASP A 47 -1.71 8.20 4.80
C ASP A 47 -3.12 8.19 4.17
N PHE A 48 -3.68 7.01 3.89
CA PHE A 48 -4.97 6.85 3.21
C PHE A 48 -6.10 6.29 4.10
N GLY A 49 -5.79 5.85 5.31
CA GLY A 49 -6.76 5.32 6.27
C GLY A 49 -7.09 3.83 6.11
N GLU A 50 -7.71 3.28 7.15
CA GLU A 50 -8.11 1.86 7.23
C GLU A 50 -9.20 1.50 6.20
N ASP A 51 -10.03 2.46 5.78
CA ASP A 51 -11.07 2.26 4.76
C ASP A 51 -10.51 2.05 3.34
N ARG A 52 -9.23 2.37 3.13
CA ARG A 52 -8.57 2.33 1.80
C ARG A 52 -7.43 1.32 1.72
N VAL A 53 -6.83 0.96 2.85
CA VAL A 53 -5.81 -0.09 2.97
C VAL A 53 -6.24 -1.05 4.06
N ILE A 54 -6.78 -2.19 3.65
CA ILE A 54 -7.60 -3.07 4.48
C ILE A 54 -6.86 -4.39 4.68
N ASP A 55 -6.55 -4.73 5.94
CA ASP A 55 -6.10 -6.06 6.31
C ASP A 55 -7.27 -7.06 6.20
N THR A 56 -7.07 -8.14 5.44
CA THR A 56 -8.08 -9.19 5.25
C THR A 56 -7.76 -10.43 6.07
N PRO A 57 -8.75 -11.22 6.50
CA PRO A 57 -8.51 -12.52 7.14
C PRO A 57 -7.74 -13.48 6.22
N LEU A 58 -7.00 -14.40 6.83
CA LEU A 58 -6.47 -15.59 6.15
C LEU A 58 -7.65 -16.54 5.84
N ALA A 59 -7.88 -16.85 4.56
CA ALA A 59 -9.00 -17.67 4.08
C ALA A 59 -8.52 -18.95 3.38
#